data_AF-D5ADS4-F1
#
_entry.id   AF-D5ADS4-F1
#
_cell.length_a   1.000
_cell.length_b   1.000
_cell.length_c   1.000
_cell.angle_alpha   90.00
_cell.angle_beta   90.00
_cell.angle_gamma   90.00
#
_symmetry.space_group_name_H-M   'P 1'
#
loop_
_entity.id
_entity.type
_entity.pdbx_description
1 polymer ?
#
loop_
_entity_poly.entity_id
_entity_poly.type
_entity_poly.pdbx_seq_one_letter_code
_entity_poly.pdbx_strand_id
1 'polypeptide(L)'
;MLNRDTVRRKLEDLRELGFREEEVRSLIKRFPEVLGISENKLRQNFKFLVEEWKLPRNAILSNPAALHYSIEKRLKPRLNAFRALMMNKSLEKSMSYPPVRYLSMSEKDFHTKVVGRFAA
;
A
#
# COMPACT_ATOMS: atom_id res chain seq x y z
N MET A 1 -21.10 3.01 -13.76
CA MET A 1 -21.75 3.21 -12.44
C MET A 1 -21.46 2.02 -11.56
N LEU A 2 -21.10 2.23 -10.30
CA LEU A 2 -21.06 1.14 -9.31
C LEU A 2 -22.51 0.73 -9.02
N ASN A 3 -22.83 -0.55 -9.23
CA ASN A 3 -24.13 -1.12 -8.84
C ASN A 3 -23.99 -1.85 -7.49
N ARG A 4 -25.13 -2.20 -6.88
CA ARG A 4 -25.18 -2.85 -5.56
C ARG A 4 -24.38 -4.15 -5.52
N ASP A 5 -24.38 -4.93 -6.61
CA ASP A 5 -23.65 -6.20 -6.67
C ASP A 5 -22.14 -6.00 -6.70
N THR A 6 -21.65 -5.02 -7.45
CA THR A 6 -20.23 -4.67 -7.46
C THR A 6 -19.75 -4.20 -6.09
N VAL A 7 -20.56 -3.39 -5.40
CA VAL A 7 -20.25 -2.97 -4.03
C VAL A 7 -20.23 -4.18 -3.10
N ARG A 8 -21.25 -5.06 -3.15
CA ARG A 8 -21.32 -6.26 -2.30
C ARG A 8 -20.11 -7.17 -2.49
N ARG A 9 -19.77 -7.51 -3.74
CA ARG A 9 -18.58 -8.32 -4.06
C ARG A 9 -17.30 -7.68 -3.54
N LYS A 10 -17.17 -6.36 -3.62
CA LYS A 10 -16.00 -5.65 -3.10
C LYS A 10 -15.89 -5.74 -1.57
N LEU A 11 -17.02 -5.67 -0.86
CA LEU A 11 -17.04 -5.84 0.58
C LEU A 11 -16.63 -7.28 0.97
N GLU A 12 -17.11 -8.27 0.21
CA GLU A 12 -16.72 -9.67 0.37
C GLU A 12 -15.22 -9.89 0.12
N ASP A 13 -14.67 -9.32 -0.96
CA ASP A 13 -13.21 -9.35 -1.22
C ASP A 13 -12.42 -8.84 0.01
N LEU A 14 -12.80 -7.69 0.57
CA LEU A 14 -12.07 -7.10 1.69
C LEU A 14 -12.17 -7.97 2.95
N ARG A 15 -13.32 -8.62 3.18
CA ARG A 15 -13.50 -9.57 4.29
C ARG A 15 -12.63 -10.82 4.12
N GLU A 16 -12.55 -11.35 2.91
CA GLU A 16 -11.69 -12.51 2.59
C GLU A 16 -10.20 -12.18 2.71
N LEU A 17 -9.81 -10.92 2.47
CA LEU A 17 -8.46 -10.42 2.77
C LEU A 17 -8.22 -10.23 4.28
N GLY A 18 -9.21 -10.56 5.11
CA GLY A 18 -9.11 -10.61 6.56
C GLY A 18 -9.33 -9.27 7.25
N PHE A 19 -9.94 -8.29 6.58
CA PHE A 19 -10.40 -7.06 7.23
C PHE A 19 -11.71 -7.30 7.99
N ARG A 20 -11.82 -6.74 9.19
CA ARG A 20 -13.05 -6.75 10.00
C ARG A 20 -14.04 -5.72 9.45
N GLU A 21 -15.33 -5.85 9.80
CA GLU A 21 -16.39 -4.94 9.32
C GLU A 21 -16.08 -3.46 9.61
N GLU A 22 -15.58 -3.16 10.81
CA GLU A 22 -15.21 -1.82 11.22
C GLU A 22 -14.02 -1.27 10.41
N GLU A 23 -13.10 -2.16 10.01
CA GLU A 23 -11.93 -1.82 9.20
C GLU A 23 -12.33 -1.57 7.75
N VAL A 24 -13.22 -2.41 7.20
CA VAL A 24 -13.81 -2.21 5.87
C VAL A 24 -14.55 -0.88 5.80
N ARG A 25 -15.40 -0.59 6.80
CA ARG A 25 -16.13 0.68 6.89
C ARG A 25 -15.17 1.87 6.97
N SER A 26 -14.14 1.77 7.80
CA SER A 26 -13.12 2.83 7.96
C SER A 26 -12.33 3.05 6.66
N LEU A 27 -11.94 1.98 5.99
CA LEU A 27 -11.22 2.01 4.73
C LEU A 27 -12.06 2.71 3.65
N ILE A 28 -13.32 2.33 3.48
CA ILE A 28 -14.22 2.94 2.48
C ILE A 28 -14.49 4.41 2.79
N LYS A 29 -14.67 4.77 4.07
CA LYS A 29 -14.88 6.17 4.47
C LYS A 29 -13.68 7.06 4.14
N ARG A 30 -12.46 6.52 4.25
CA ARG A 30 -11.21 7.24 3.97
C ARG A 30 -10.82 7.22 2.50
N PHE A 31 -11.17 6.16 1.78
CA PHE A 31 -10.76 5.93 0.41
C PHE A 31 -11.87 5.19 -0.36
N PRO A 32 -12.97 5.88 -0.71
CA PRO A 32 -14.09 5.29 -1.42
C PRO A 32 -13.70 4.74 -2.80
N GLU A 33 -12.61 5.25 -3.38
CA GLU A 33 -12.03 4.78 -4.64
C GLU A 33 -11.60 3.32 -4.61
N VAL A 34 -11.43 2.72 -3.42
CA VAL A 34 -11.22 1.27 -3.28
C VAL A 34 -12.32 0.47 -3.99
N LEU A 35 -13.54 1.01 -4.05
CA LEU A 35 -14.68 0.37 -4.69
C LEU A 35 -14.54 0.31 -6.22
N GLY A 36 -13.74 1.20 -6.80
CA GLY A 36 -13.40 1.21 -8.22
C GLY A 36 -12.21 0.34 -8.60
N ILE A 37 -11.48 -0.23 -7.63
CA ILE A 37 -10.33 -1.10 -7.91
C ILE A 37 -10.84 -2.47 -8.35
N SER A 38 -10.28 -2.99 -9.45
CA SER A 38 -10.59 -4.35 -9.89
C SER A 38 -10.24 -5.37 -8.81
N GLU A 39 -11.04 -6.43 -8.70
CA GLU A 39 -10.87 -7.50 -7.70
C GLU A 39 -9.47 -8.10 -7.77
N ASN A 40 -8.99 -8.40 -8.98
CA ASN A 40 -7.65 -8.91 -9.20
C ASN A 40 -6.56 -7.94 -8.70
N LYS A 41 -6.66 -6.65 -9.01
CA LYS A 41 -5.66 -5.66 -8.59
C LYS A 41 -5.64 -5.48 -7.08
N LEU A 42 -6.80 -5.45 -6.44
CA LEU A 42 -6.92 -5.36 -4.99
C LEU A 42 -6.20 -6.53 -4.31
N ARG A 43 -6.48 -7.77 -4.75
CA ARG A 43 -5.89 -8.98 -4.17
C ARG A 43 -4.39 -9.08 -4.43
N GLN A 44 -3.94 -8.79 -5.66
CA GLN A 44 -2.52 -8.77 -6.02
C GLN A 44 -1.74 -7.76 -5.17
N ASN A 45 -2.25 -6.53 -5.05
CA ASN A 45 -1.58 -5.50 -4.25
C ASN A 45 -1.58 -5.86 -2.77
N PHE A 46 -2.68 -6.39 -2.24
CA PHE A 46 -2.74 -6.82 -0.84
C PHE A 46 -1.71 -7.92 -0.55
N LYS A 47 -1.68 -8.98 -1.37
CA LYS A 47 -0.71 -10.08 -1.26
C LYS A 47 0.72 -9.55 -1.32
N PHE A 48 1.04 -8.73 -2.31
CA PHE A 48 2.38 -8.16 -2.46
C PHE A 48 2.80 -7.34 -1.23
N LEU A 49 1.92 -6.48 -0.71
CA LEU A 49 2.27 -5.60 0.41
C LEU A 49 2.30 -6.35 1.76
N VAL A 50 1.27 -7.14 2.05
CA VAL A 50 1.06 -7.76 3.36
C VAL A 50 1.74 -9.13 3.47
N GLU A 51 1.63 -9.97 2.44
CA GLU A 51 2.19 -11.32 2.50
C GLU A 51 3.67 -11.35 2.08
N GLU A 52 4.04 -10.67 0.99
CA GLU A 52 5.43 -10.69 0.50
C GLU A 52 6.31 -9.68 1.23
N TRP A 53 5.85 -8.43 1.35
CA TRP A 53 6.60 -7.36 2.03
C TRP A 53 6.35 -7.25 3.52
N LYS A 54 5.46 -8.08 4.08
CA LYS A 54 5.18 -8.16 5.52
C LYS A 54 4.73 -6.83 6.13
N LEU A 55 4.10 -5.95 5.34
CA LEU A 55 3.49 -4.74 5.90
C LEU A 55 2.34 -5.17 6.81
N PRO A 56 2.23 -4.59 8.01
CA PRO A 56 1.12 -4.90 8.89
C PRO A 56 -0.17 -4.34 8.28
N ARG A 57 -1.30 -5.03 8.46
CA ARG A 57 -2.58 -4.64 7.84
C ARG A 57 -3.03 -3.23 8.22
N ASN A 58 -2.69 -2.77 9.43
CA ASN A 58 -2.96 -1.39 9.86
C ASN A 58 -2.23 -0.34 9.00
N ALA A 59 -1.08 -0.68 8.41
CA ALA A 59 -0.40 0.18 7.43
C ALA A 59 -1.30 0.42 6.22
N ILE A 60 -1.96 -0.63 5.71
CA ILE A 60 -2.93 -0.51 4.61
C ILE A 60 -4.12 0.36 5.02
N LEU A 61 -4.67 0.16 6.22
CA LEU A 61 -5.78 0.98 6.74
C LEU A 61 -5.42 2.46 6.92
N SER A 62 -4.16 2.75 7.21
CA SER A 62 -3.66 4.13 7.33
C SER A 62 -3.47 4.82 5.98
N ASN A 63 -3.23 4.06 4.91
CA ASN A 63 -3.06 4.59 3.55
C ASN A 63 -3.59 3.61 2.50
N PRO A 64 -4.93 3.51 2.34
CA PRO A 64 -5.54 2.53 1.44
C PRO A 64 -5.18 2.76 -0.04
N ALA A 65 -4.75 3.98 -0.41
CA ALA A 65 -4.29 4.31 -1.75
C ALA A 65 -3.12 3.43 -2.23
N ALA A 66 -2.36 2.81 -1.32
CA ALA A 66 -1.33 1.83 -1.67
C ALA A 66 -1.89 0.66 -2.52
N LEU A 67 -3.17 0.29 -2.33
CA LEU A 67 -3.85 -0.76 -3.09
C LEU A 67 -4.18 -0.34 -4.53
N HIS A 68 -4.08 0.95 -4.85
CA HIS A 68 -4.38 1.49 -6.18
C HIS A 68 -3.16 1.55 -7.11
N TYR A 69 -1.93 1.56 -6.58
CA TYR A 69 -0.74 1.75 -7.41
C TYR A 69 -0.33 0.48 -8.17
N SER A 70 0.41 0.67 -9.26
CA SER A 70 1.00 -0.46 -9.98
C SER A 70 2.13 -1.09 -9.16
N ILE A 71 2.10 -2.42 -9.02
CA ILE A 71 3.18 -3.17 -8.38
C ILE A 71 4.50 -2.91 -9.10
N GLU A 72 4.56 -3.20 -10.40
CA GLU A 72 5.80 -3.10 -11.17
C GLU A 72 6.28 -1.66 -11.37
N LYS A 73 5.38 -0.69 -11.61
CA LYS A 73 5.80 0.68 -11.92
C LYS A 73 6.06 1.55 -10.69
N ARG A 74 5.48 1.24 -9.52
CA ARG A 74 5.60 2.10 -8.34
C ARG A 74 5.92 1.35 -7.05
N LEU A 75 5.13 0.34 -6.67
CA LEU A 75 5.31 -0.27 -5.34
C LEU A 75 6.67 -0.98 -5.24
N LYS A 76 6.98 -1.85 -6.20
CA LYS A 76 8.20 -2.66 -6.21
C LYS A 76 9.48 -1.82 -6.31
N PRO A 77 9.62 -0.83 -7.22
CA PRO A 77 10.80 0.06 -7.23
C PRO A 77 11.02 0.77 -5.89
N ARG A 78 9.95 1.31 -5.28
CA ARG A 78 10.05 2.08 -4.04
C ARG A 78 10.39 1.22 -2.83
N LEU A 79 9.79 0.03 -2.74
CA LEU A 79 10.08 -0.92 -1.68
C LEU A 79 11.52 -1.46 -1.80
N ASN A 80 11.97 -1.79 -3.02
CA ASN A 80 13.35 -2.19 -3.26
C ASN A 80 14.36 -1.09 -2.88
N ALA A 81 14.08 0.17 -3.22
CA ALA A 81 14.89 1.29 -2.79
C ALA A 81 14.96 1.41 -1.26
N PHE A 82 13.83 1.23 -0.56
CA PHE A 82 13.81 1.17 0.90
C PHE A 82 14.67 0.01 1.46
N ARG A 83 14.57 -1.19 0.88
CA ARG A 83 15.40 -2.33 1.30
C ARG A 83 16.89 -2.07 1.07
N ALA A 84 17.27 -1.46 -0.04
CA ALA A 84 18.65 -1.05 -0.26
C ALA A 84 19.15 -0.04 0.79
N LEU A 85 18.30 0.94 1.18
CA LEU A 85 18.58 1.89 2.26
C LEU A 85 18.68 1.25 3.65
N MET A 86 18.00 0.13 3.89
CA MET A 86 18.14 -0.60 5.14
C MET A 86 19.46 -1.38 5.17
N MET A 87 19.87 -1.94 4.04
CA MET A 87 21.11 -2.72 3.92
C MET A 87 22.37 -1.85 4.01
N ASN A 88 22.32 -0.60 3.52
CA ASN A 88 23.46 0.33 3.57
C ASN A 88 23.57 1.12 4.89
N LYS A 89 22.73 0.83 5.90
CA LYS A 89 22.65 1.50 7.22
C LYS A 89 22.27 3.00 7.20
N SER A 90 21.78 3.54 6.07
CA SER A 90 21.37 4.96 5.97
C SER A 90 19.97 5.24 6.56
N LEU A 91 19.13 4.21 6.74
CA LEU A 91 17.91 4.31 7.52
C LEU A 91 18.14 3.69 8.90
N GLU A 92 17.77 4.41 9.95
CA GLU A 92 17.87 3.96 11.33
C GLU A 92 17.38 2.51 11.47
N LYS A 93 18.19 1.67 12.13
CA LYS A 93 17.99 0.23 12.34
C LYS A 93 16.65 -0.17 12.98
N SER A 94 15.73 0.76 13.22
CA SER A 94 14.46 0.53 13.92
C SER A 94 13.26 0.22 13.02
N MET A 95 13.29 0.54 11.72
CA MET A 95 12.12 0.40 10.86
C MET A 95 12.05 -0.98 10.18
N SER A 96 11.04 -1.80 10.52
CA SER A 96 10.81 -3.11 9.88
C SER A 96 10.19 -3.03 8.47
N TYR A 97 9.56 -1.90 8.11
CA TYR A 97 8.92 -1.65 6.82
C TYR A 97 8.92 -0.15 6.50
N PRO A 98 8.75 0.28 5.23
CA PRO A 98 8.82 1.69 4.89
C PRO A 98 7.66 2.49 5.50
N PRO A 99 7.86 3.77 5.82
CA PRO A 99 6.75 4.67 6.10
C PRO A 99 5.70 4.58 4.98
N VAL A 100 4.44 4.31 5.30
CA VAL A 100 3.42 4.01 4.27
C VAL A 100 3.24 5.16 3.28
N ARG A 101 3.50 6.41 3.71
CA ARG A 101 3.54 7.60 2.85
C ARG A 101 4.53 7.49 1.68
N TYR A 102 5.59 6.68 1.81
CA TYR A 102 6.56 6.46 0.72
C TYR A 102 5.90 5.77 -0.47
N LEU A 103 4.86 4.98 -0.25
CA LEU A 103 4.15 4.28 -1.33
C LEU A 103 3.24 5.21 -2.14
N SER A 104 2.76 6.30 -1.52
CA SER A 104 1.76 7.20 -2.14
C SER A 104 2.27 8.59 -2.51
N MET A 105 3.42 9.02 -1.99
CA MET A 105 3.96 10.35 -2.30
C MET A 105 4.30 10.54 -3.79
N SER A 106 4.43 11.80 -4.22
CA SER A 106 4.83 12.13 -5.59
C SER A 106 6.21 11.56 -5.94
N GLU A 107 6.51 11.38 -7.23
CA GLU A 107 7.87 10.95 -7.64
C GLU A 107 8.92 11.98 -7.18
N LYS A 108 8.62 13.28 -7.31
CA LYS A 108 9.49 14.36 -6.81
C LYS A 108 9.81 14.19 -5.33
N ASP A 109 8.79 14.02 -4.49
CA ASP A 109 8.98 13.81 -3.05
C ASP A 109 9.74 12.54 -2.73
N PHE A 110 9.44 11.45 -3.44
CA PHE A 110 10.13 10.18 -3.25
C PHE A 110 11.61 10.32 -3.56
N HIS A 111 11.95 10.92 -4.70
CA HIS A 111 13.34 11.17 -5.06
C HIS A 111 14.04 12.08 -4.04
N THR A 112 13.45 13.22 -3.66
CA THR A 112 14.11 14.14 -2.71
C THR A 112 14.29 13.52 -1.31
N LYS A 113 13.28 12.82 -0.78
CA LYS A 113 13.27 12.37 0.63
C LYS A 113 13.91 10.99 0.82
N VAL A 114 13.94 10.17 -0.22
CA VAL A 114 14.41 8.77 -0.15
C VAL A 114 15.69 8.60 -0.97
N VAL A 115 15.69 9.05 -2.23
CA VAL A 115 16.86 8.90 -3.11
C VAL A 115 17.95 9.94 -2.81
N GLY A 116 17.58 11.17 -2.46
CA GLY A 116 18.53 12.24 -2.12
C GLY A 116 19.40 11.92 -0.90
N ARG A 117 18.98 10.99 -0.05
CA ARG A 117 19.78 10.47 1.07
C ARG A 117 20.93 9.55 0.65
N PHE A 118 20.99 9.11 -0.61
CA PHE A 118 22.12 8.36 -1.16
C PHE A 118 23.20 9.27 -1.78
N ALA A 119 22.89 10.54 -2.06
CA ALA A 119 23.77 11.45 -2.80
C ALA A 119 24.56 12.42 -1.89
N ALA A 120 24.47 12.23 -0.56
CA ALA A 120 25.19 13.02 0.44
C ALA A 120 26.11 12.12 1.27
#